data_AF-A0A4W4DWM6-F1
#
_entry.id   AF-A0A4W4DWM6-F1
#
_cell.length_a   1.000
_cell.length_b   1.000
_cell.length_c   1.000
_cell.angle_alpha   90.00
_cell.angle_beta   90.00
_cell.angle_gamma   90.00
#
_symmetry.space_group_name_H-M   'P 1'
#
loop_
_entity.id
_entity.type
_entity.pdbx_description
1 polymer ?
#
loop_
_entity_poly.entity_id
_entity_poly.type
_entity_poly.pdbx_seq_one_letter_code
_entity_poly.pdbx_strand_id
1 'polypeptide(L)'
;MSATINPLANPKGGKKLCELCQKPAYLQCTKCRVTYYCDVAHQQADWNSIHNKACELLILIRSPAPLHSWQTDRDHHHMQTQKRLEQLMELSHAESKRRVSEGKYEEALPAAQLSLRCAMDVYGPNAVEHVPAYLLLAEANMGLGFLSQAEGYLSKAQWTTMKTLGCSQVILHQLHRTLGRLYTATGRYRSALLHFANDIFHASEEFGLNSVVSAGGYFLMANVFVKEEKPDIAISLYSQVHQHLHLYDAFTQNEAQLAEVDQMLNVMLEAQQQGVNTHQSAMLSHSLGQSALLSHSLAMFWFLCRDHSKALDFGRKAAEFSRQCEEQNSLAESIQSLIQEVEKHITIQQIPTIQQ
;
A
#
# COMPACT_ATOMS: atom_id res chain seq x y z
N MET A 1 11.44 15.01 26.96
CA MET A 1 12.50 14.05 27.36
C MET A 1 13.72 14.29 26.48
N SER A 2 14.38 15.43 26.66
CA SER A 2 15.41 15.91 25.74
C SER A 2 16.43 16.71 26.53
N ALA A 3 17.71 16.42 26.33
CA ALA A 3 18.79 17.22 26.89
C ALA A 3 19.28 18.18 25.82
N THR A 4 19.49 19.45 26.19
CA THR A 4 20.12 20.43 25.29
C THR A 4 21.61 20.12 25.23
N ILE A 5 22.16 20.05 24.01
CA ILE A 5 23.59 19.83 23.78
C ILE A 5 24.22 21.10 23.22
N ASN A 6 25.43 21.41 23.67
CA ASN A 6 26.22 22.51 23.12
C ASN A 6 27.10 21.99 21.99
N PRO A 7 26.87 22.40 20.71
CA PRO A 7 27.67 21.91 19.59
C PRO A 7 29.16 22.23 19.69
N LEU A 8 29.54 23.26 20.46
CA LEU A 8 30.93 23.65 20.71
C LEU A 8 31.66 22.69 21.65
N ALA A 9 30.92 21.89 22.43
CA ALA A 9 31.49 20.88 23.33
C ALA A 9 31.82 19.56 22.61
N ASN A 10 31.56 19.46 21.30
CA ASN A 10 31.85 18.26 20.54
C ASN A 10 33.37 18.10 20.29
N PRO A 11 33.90 16.87 20.27
CA PRO A 11 35.29 16.61 19.90
C PRO A 11 35.58 17.16 18.50
N LYS A 12 36.82 17.63 18.28
CA LYS A 12 37.25 18.24 17.02
C LYS A 12 36.89 17.33 15.83
N GLY A 13 36.10 17.86 14.89
CA GLY A 13 35.64 17.16 13.69
C GLY A 13 34.31 16.40 13.82
N GLY A 14 33.80 16.17 15.04
CA GLY A 14 32.56 15.42 15.25
C GLY A 14 31.32 16.31 15.29
N LYS A 15 30.64 16.53 14.16
CA LYS A 15 29.34 17.22 14.17
C LYS A 15 28.23 16.23 14.53
N LYS A 16 27.43 16.54 15.55
CA LYS A 16 26.17 15.82 15.81
C LYS A 16 25.09 16.38 14.88
N LEU A 17 24.52 15.51 14.05
CA LEU A 17 23.53 15.88 13.04
C LEU A 17 22.14 15.39 13.44
N CYS A 18 21.13 16.11 12.99
CA CYS A 18 19.73 15.76 13.22
C CYS A 18 19.38 14.46 12.48
N GLU A 19 18.70 13.56 13.19
CA GLU A 19 18.27 12.27 12.67
C GLU A 19 17.44 12.40 11.38
N LEU A 20 16.61 13.44 11.24
CA LEU A 20 15.69 13.59 10.10
C LEU A 20 16.26 14.42 8.95
N CYS A 21 16.91 15.55 9.24
CA CYS A 21 17.29 16.53 8.22
C CYS A 21 18.80 16.70 8.01
N GLN A 22 19.63 16.02 8.79
CA GLN A 22 21.09 16.09 8.72
C GLN A 22 21.69 17.49 8.98
N LYS A 23 20.90 18.46 9.45
CA LYS A 23 21.38 19.76 9.93
C LYS A 23 22.01 19.62 11.33
N PRO A 24 22.82 20.60 11.80
CA PRO A 24 23.39 20.56 13.15
C PRO A 24 22.32 20.35 14.23
N ALA A 25 22.59 19.44 15.16
CA ALA A 25 21.68 19.11 16.25
C ALA A 25 21.99 19.90 17.53
N TYR A 26 20.94 20.24 18.27
CA TYR A 26 20.98 20.96 19.55
C TYR A 26 20.27 20.21 20.68
N LEU A 27 19.54 19.14 20.34
CA LEU A 27 18.83 18.29 21.28
C LEU A 27 19.34 16.85 21.17
N GLN A 28 19.32 16.15 22.30
CA GLN A 28 19.67 14.74 22.42
C GLN A 28 18.54 14.00 23.14
N CYS A 29 18.19 12.81 22.65
CA CYS A 29 17.24 11.94 23.34
C CYS A 29 17.81 11.51 24.71
N THR A 30 17.07 11.74 25.80
CA THR A 30 17.55 11.40 27.16
C THR A 30 17.57 9.90 27.44
N LYS A 31 16.78 9.11 26.70
CA LYS A 31 16.69 7.66 26.84
C LYS A 31 17.89 6.98 26.18
N CYS A 32 18.03 7.09 24.86
CA CYS A 32 19.11 6.41 24.14
C CYS A 32 20.45 7.14 24.18
N ARG A 33 20.45 8.47 24.32
CA ARG A 33 21.65 9.34 24.24
C ARG A 33 22.48 9.19 22.95
N VAL A 34 22.02 8.43 21.95
CA VAL A 34 22.72 8.20 20.67
C VAL A 34 22.03 8.86 19.47
N THR A 35 20.88 9.49 19.69
CA THR A 35 20.10 10.18 18.65
C THR A 35 19.93 11.65 18.97
N TYR A 36 20.04 12.48 17.94
CA TYR A 36 20.14 13.93 18.06
C TYR A 36 19.17 14.63 17.10
N TYR A 37 18.69 15.82 17.48
CA TYR A 37 17.70 16.60 16.72
C TYR A 37 18.05 18.09 16.68
N CYS A 38 17.66 18.78 15.61
CA CYS A 38 17.83 20.23 15.51
C CYS A 38 16.80 21.01 16.35
N ASP A 39 15.59 20.48 16.49
CA ASP A 39 14.51 21.12 17.25
C ASP A 39 13.55 20.08 17.83
N VAL A 40 12.60 20.57 18.64
CA VAL A 40 11.58 19.75 19.31
C VAL A 40 10.60 19.13 18.30
N ALA A 41 10.34 19.81 17.17
CA ALA A 41 9.41 19.31 16.16
C ALA A 41 9.95 18.05 15.48
N HIS A 42 11.23 18.05 15.08
CA HIS A 42 11.88 16.87 14.50
C HIS A 42 11.98 15.72 15.51
N GLN A 43 12.23 16.03 16.77
CA GLN A 43 12.21 15.01 17.82
C GLN A 43 10.82 14.38 17.97
N GLN A 44 9.77 15.20 17.98
CA GLN A 44 8.40 14.71 18.13
C GLN A 44 7.96 13.91 16.90
N ALA A 45 8.32 14.35 15.69
CA ALA A 45 8.05 13.64 14.45
C ALA A 45 8.70 12.25 14.45
N ASP A 46 9.99 12.17 14.83
CA ASP A 46 10.70 10.89 14.95
C ASP A 46 10.07 9.99 16.05
N TRP A 47 9.69 10.59 17.19
CA TRP A 47 9.05 9.87 18.30
C TRP A 47 7.69 9.27 17.94
N ASN A 48 6.85 10.03 17.24
CA ASN A 48 5.52 9.57 16.80
C ASN A 48 5.63 8.52 15.70
N SER A 49 6.69 8.59 14.89
CA SER A 49 6.94 7.67 13.78
C SER A 49 7.51 6.33 14.25
N ILE A 50 8.75 6.32 14.75
CA ILE A 50 9.50 5.07 14.99
C ILE A 50 10.38 5.09 16.23
N HIS A 51 10.83 6.26 16.70
CA HIS A 51 11.85 6.33 17.74
C HIS A 51 11.39 5.70 19.05
N ASN A 52 10.11 5.80 19.41
CA ASN A 52 9.57 5.14 20.61
C ASN A 52 9.81 3.62 20.62
N LYS A 53 9.81 2.97 19.45
CA LYS A 53 10.09 1.53 19.27
C LYS A 53 11.57 1.25 19.01
N ALA A 54 12.25 2.12 18.26
CA ALA A 54 13.65 1.94 17.86
C ALA A 54 14.67 2.38 18.93
N CYS A 55 14.27 3.18 19.92
CA CYS A 55 15.17 3.82 20.89
C CYS A 55 16.13 2.85 21.57
N GLU A 56 15.67 1.67 21.99
CA GLU A 56 16.50 0.67 22.67
C GLU A 56 17.47 -0.03 21.70
N LEU A 57 16.99 -0.43 20.52
CA LEU A 57 17.82 -1.04 19.49
C LEU A 57 18.94 -0.10 19.02
N LEU A 58 18.65 1.20 18.91
CA LEU A 58 19.62 2.22 18.53
C LEU A 58 20.79 2.30 19.53
N ILE A 59 20.56 2.07 20.82
CA ILE A 59 21.64 2.03 21.82
C ILE A 59 22.61 0.91 21.48
N LEU A 60 22.10 -0.29 21.18
CA LEU A 60 22.92 -1.48 20.91
C LEU A 60 23.69 -1.41 19.58
N ILE A 61 23.27 -0.55 18.66
CA ILE A 61 23.87 -0.38 17.34
C ILE A 61 24.90 0.75 17.35
N ARG A 62 24.57 1.88 17.98
CA ARG A 62 25.37 3.12 17.92
C ARG A 62 26.33 3.30 19.09
N SER A 63 26.24 2.47 20.13
CA SER A 63 27.19 2.52 21.24
C SER A 63 28.60 2.13 20.77
N PRO A 64 29.66 2.75 21.33
CA PRO A 64 31.02 2.37 21.01
C PRO A 64 31.23 0.88 21.28
N ALA A 65 31.79 0.17 20.31
CA ALA A 65 32.12 -1.24 20.48
C ALA A 65 33.10 -1.41 21.66
N PRO A 66 32.92 -2.44 22.51
CA PRO A 66 33.90 -2.78 23.53
C PRO A 66 35.26 -3.05 22.90
N LEU A 67 36.33 -2.76 23.65
CA LEU A 67 37.68 -3.09 23.23
C LEU A 67 37.87 -4.61 23.31
N HIS A 68 37.73 -5.28 22.18
CA HIS A 68 37.98 -6.72 22.05
C HIS A 68 39.44 -6.97 21.67
N SER A 69 40.13 -7.80 22.47
CA SER A 69 41.52 -8.20 22.22
C SER A 69 41.63 -9.22 21.09
N TRP A 70 40.63 -10.08 20.92
CA TRP A 70 40.63 -11.19 19.97
C TRP A 70 39.83 -10.85 18.70
N GLN A 71 40.31 -11.35 17.55
CA GLN A 71 39.62 -11.14 16.28
C GLN A 71 38.23 -11.80 16.27
N THR A 72 38.11 -13.00 16.85
CA THR A 72 36.85 -13.74 16.96
C THR A 72 35.75 -12.95 17.67
N ASP A 73 36.11 -12.23 18.73
CA ASP A 73 35.16 -11.42 19.50
C ASP A 73 34.72 -10.18 18.71
N ARG A 74 35.63 -9.60 17.92
CA ARG A 74 35.32 -8.47 17.01
C ARG A 74 34.38 -8.91 15.89
N ASP A 75 34.66 -10.05 15.27
CA ASP A 75 33.82 -10.61 14.21
C ASP A 75 32.43 -10.97 14.75
N HIS A 76 32.36 -11.55 15.95
CA HIS A 76 31.10 -11.85 16.61
C HIS A 76 30.29 -10.57 16.91
N HIS A 77 30.95 -9.53 17.43
CA HIS A 77 30.30 -8.23 17.68
C HIS A 77 29.81 -7.58 16.38
N HIS A 78 30.61 -7.64 15.31
CA HIS A 78 30.23 -7.12 14.00
C HIS A 78 28.98 -7.84 13.48
N MET A 79 28.98 -9.17 13.51
CA MET A 79 27.83 -9.99 13.11
C MET A 79 26.57 -9.68 13.93
N GLN A 80 26.69 -9.51 15.26
CA GLN A 80 25.56 -9.11 16.10
C GLN A 80 25.02 -7.72 15.73
N THR A 81 25.92 -6.77 15.44
CA THR A 81 25.55 -5.39 15.06
C THR A 81 24.82 -5.39 13.73
N GLN A 82 25.32 -6.15 12.75
CA GLN A 82 24.67 -6.31 11.44
C GLN A 82 23.27 -6.91 11.58
N LYS A 83 23.11 -7.99 12.37
CA LYS A 83 21.79 -8.57 12.64
C LYS A 83 20.82 -7.59 13.29
N ARG A 84 21.30 -6.74 14.20
CA ARG A 84 20.46 -5.69 14.83
C ARG A 84 20.09 -4.60 13.83
N LEU A 85 20.98 -4.24 12.90
CA LEU A 85 20.69 -3.29 11.83
C LEU A 85 19.61 -3.84 10.88
N GLU A 86 19.71 -5.11 10.49
CA GLU A 86 18.68 -5.80 9.68
C GLU A 86 17.32 -5.80 10.40
N GLN A 87 17.29 -6.14 11.69
CA GLN A 87 16.06 -6.07 12.51
C GLN A 87 15.48 -4.65 12.57
N LEU A 88 16.33 -3.63 12.72
CA LEU A 88 15.88 -2.24 12.75
C LEU A 88 15.36 -1.79 11.38
N MET A 89 15.99 -2.23 10.30
CA MET A 89 15.55 -1.99 8.92
C MET A 89 14.17 -2.57 8.68
N GLU A 90 13.92 -3.82 9.07
CA GLU A 90 12.61 -4.49 8.95
C GLU A 90 11.54 -3.79 9.78
N LEU A 91 11.85 -3.48 11.05
CA LEU A 91 10.93 -2.78 11.95
C LEU A 91 10.52 -1.41 11.40
N SER A 92 11.49 -0.63 10.93
CA SER A 92 11.26 0.71 10.38
C SER A 92 10.52 0.66 9.03
N HIS A 93 10.83 -0.32 8.18
CA HIS A 93 10.10 -0.56 6.94
C HIS A 93 8.62 -0.91 7.21
N ALA A 94 8.37 -1.87 8.11
CA ALA A 94 7.02 -2.30 8.46
C ALA A 94 6.20 -1.17 9.09
N GLU A 95 6.80 -0.40 10.00
CA GLU A 95 6.13 0.75 10.61
C GLU A 95 5.79 1.81 9.57
N SER A 96 6.73 2.17 8.69
CA SER A 96 6.45 3.12 7.60
C SER A 96 5.32 2.63 6.70
N LYS A 97 5.35 1.36 6.29
CA LYS A 97 4.31 0.77 5.44
C LYS A 97 2.93 0.86 6.09
N ARG A 98 2.85 0.54 7.38
CA ARG A 98 1.62 0.65 8.18
C ARG A 98 1.10 2.09 8.23
N ARG A 99 1.98 3.08 8.44
CA ARG A 99 1.58 4.50 8.46
C ARG A 99 1.10 5.00 7.10
N VAL A 100 1.72 4.57 6.01
CA VAL A 100 1.26 4.86 4.65
C VAL A 100 -0.14 4.28 4.40
N SER A 101 -0.42 3.04 4.81
CA SER A 101 -1.75 2.45 4.67
C SER A 101 -2.81 3.13 5.54
N GLU A 102 -2.42 3.66 6.71
CA GLU A 102 -3.31 4.46 7.57
C GLU A 102 -3.53 5.90 7.05
N GLY A 103 -2.89 6.30 5.94
CA GLY A 103 -2.95 7.68 5.43
C GLY A 103 -2.16 8.70 6.26
N LYS A 104 -1.39 8.26 7.26
CA LYS A 104 -0.57 9.12 8.14
C LYS A 104 0.80 9.35 7.51
N TYR A 105 0.82 10.06 6.38
CA TYR A 105 2.03 10.20 5.57
C TYR A 105 3.17 10.95 6.26
N GLU A 106 2.87 11.96 7.08
CA GLU A 106 3.90 12.68 7.85
C GLU A 106 4.62 11.76 8.85
N GLU A 107 3.86 10.87 9.52
CA GLU A 107 4.40 9.88 10.45
C GLU A 107 5.14 8.74 9.76
N ALA A 108 4.92 8.52 8.46
CA ALA A 108 5.63 7.48 7.70
C ALA A 108 7.07 7.89 7.36
N LEU A 109 7.33 9.18 7.13
CA LEU A 109 8.60 9.67 6.59
C LEU A 109 9.82 9.33 7.47
N PRO A 110 9.83 9.55 8.80
CA PRO A 110 10.99 9.22 9.63
C PRO A 110 11.32 7.73 9.63
N ALA A 111 10.29 6.88 9.72
CA ALA A 111 10.44 5.43 9.66
C ALA A 111 11.05 4.98 8.31
N ALA A 112 10.57 5.51 7.18
CA ALA A 112 11.13 5.20 5.88
C ALA A 112 12.59 5.69 5.73
N GLN A 113 12.91 6.88 6.26
CA GLN A 113 14.27 7.42 6.27
C GLN A 113 15.23 6.57 7.11
N LEU A 114 14.77 6.07 8.26
CA LEU A 114 15.55 5.16 9.11
C LEU A 114 15.80 3.83 8.40
N SER A 115 14.77 3.26 7.77
CA SER A 115 14.87 2.03 6.97
C SER A 115 15.91 2.17 5.86
N LEU A 116 15.86 3.27 5.10
CA LEU A 116 16.83 3.57 4.05
C LEU A 116 18.26 3.67 4.60
N ARG A 117 18.45 4.30 5.76
CA ARG A 117 19.78 4.44 6.37
C ARG A 117 20.33 3.10 6.83
N CYS A 118 19.51 2.28 7.49
CA CYS A 118 19.92 0.93 7.88
C CYS A 118 20.28 0.09 6.65
N ALA A 119 19.51 0.18 5.56
CA ALA A 119 19.83 -0.50 4.32
C ALA A 119 21.18 -0.04 3.73
N MET A 120 21.47 1.26 3.74
CA MET A 120 22.78 1.78 3.31
C MET A 120 23.94 1.30 4.19
N ASP A 121 23.72 1.19 5.50
CA ASP A 121 24.73 0.71 6.45
C ASP A 121 25.00 -0.81 6.28
N VAL A 122 23.98 -1.60 5.90
CA VAL A 122 24.09 -3.06 5.73
C VAL A 122 24.63 -3.45 4.36
N TYR A 123 24.08 -2.88 3.28
CA TYR A 123 24.35 -3.33 1.91
C TYR A 123 25.32 -2.42 1.15
N GLY A 124 25.69 -1.28 1.72
CA GLY A 124 26.55 -0.29 1.07
C GLY A 124 25.83 0.53 -0.01
N PRO A 125 26.54 1.38 -0.75
CA PRO A 125 25.92 2.30 -1.71
C PRO A 125 25.33 1.55 -2.92
N ASN A 126 24.24 2.09 -3.48
CA ASN A 126 23.59 1.61 -4.71
C ASN A 126 23.06 0.17 -4.70
N ALA A 127 22.82 -0.41 -3.53
CA ALA A 127 22.23 -1.72 -3.37
C ALA A 127 20.73 -1.73 -3.74
N VAL A 128 20.22 -2.87 -4.25
CA VAL A 128 18.81 -3.02 -4.66
C VAL A 128 17.86 -3.02 -3.46
N GLU A 129 18.39 -3.39 -2.29
CA GLU A 129 17.75 -3.41 -0.99
C GLU A 129 17.33 -2.00 -0.51
N HIS A 130 17.84 -0.94 -1.16
CA HIS A 130 17.36 0.43 -0.92
C HIS A 130 15.99 0.72 -1.55
N VAL A 131 15.62 -0.02 -2.60
CA VAL A 131 14.44 0.26 -3.41
C VAL A 131 13.16 0.28 -2.57
N PRO A 132 12.87 -0.70 -1.70
CA PRO A 132 11.66 -0.67 -0.88
C PRO A 132 11.53 0.61 -0.04
N ALA A 133 12.63 1.09 0.54
CA ALA A 133 12.61 2.33 1.32
C ALA A 133 12.40 3.58 0.43
N TYR A 134 12.95 3.61 -0.78
CA TYR A 134 12.66 4.68 -1.75
C TYR A 134 11.19 4.69 -2.17
N LEU A 135 10.57 3.53 -2.37
CA LEU A 135 9.15 3.43 -2.73
C LEU A 135 8.27 3.97 -1.60
N LEU A 136 8.53 3.59 -0.34
CA LEU A 136 7.80 4.12 0.83
C LEU A 136 7.94 5.64 0.97
N LEU A 137 9.15 6.18 0.78
CA LEU A 137 9.38 7.63 0.78
C LEU A 137 8.59 8.31 -0.34
N ALA A 138 8.56 7.73 -1.54
CA ALA A 138 7.80 8.28 -2.65
C ALA A 138 6.30 8.29 -2.36
N GLU A 139 5.76 7.19 -1.83
CA GLU A 139 4.33 7.08 -1.49
C GLU A 139 3.91 8.06 -0.41
N ALA A 140 4.71 8.21 0.65
CA ALA A 140 4.46 9.19 1.70
C ALA A 140 4.49 10.63 1.13
N ASN A 141 5.49 10.97 0.32
CA ASN A 141 5.56 12.29 -0.30
C ASN A 141 4.40 12.55 -1.27
N MET A 142 3.96 11.55 -2.04
CA MET A 142 2.77 11.67 -2.88
C MET A 142 1.50 11.91 -2.05
N GLY A 143 1.35 11.20 -0.94
CA GLY A 143 0.22 11.40 -0.01
C GLY A 143 0.17 12.80 0.61
N LEU A 144 1.33 13.46 0.75
CA LEU A 144 1.46 14.86 1.18
C LEU A 144 1.34 15.89 0.04
N GLY A 145 1.21 15.44 -1.21
CA GLY A 145 1.21 16.31 -2.39
C GLY A 145 2.60 16.80 -2.83
N PHE A 146 3.67 16.30 -2.22
CA PHE A 146 5.06 16.61 -2.55
C PHE A 146 5.54 15.77 -3.76
N LEU A 147 4.91 16.00 -4.92
CA LEU A 147 5.11 15.19 -6.12
C LEU A 147 6.55 15.25 -6.67
N SER A 148 7.21 16.41 -6.58
CA SER A 148 8.60 16.57 -7.04
C SER A 148 9.59 15.76 -6.20
N GLN A 149 9.39 15.71 -4.88
CA GLN A 149 10.19 14.89 -3.97
C GLN A 149 9.97 13.41 -4.24
N ALA A 150 8.71 13.00 -4.46
CA ALA A 150 8.38 11.62 -4.82
C ALA A 150 9.04 11.18 -6.14
N GLU A 151 8.99 12.02 -7.17
CA GLU A 151 9.67 11.77 -8.45
C GLU A 151 11.18 11.59 -8.27
N GLY A 152 11.81 12.37 -7.39
CA GLY A 152 13.23 12.22 -7.04
C GLY A 152 13.56 10.86 -6.40
N TYR A 153 12.71 10.35 -5.50
CA TYR A 153 12.89 9.02 -4.91
C TYR A 153 12.63 7.89 -5.91
N LEU A 154 11.59 8.00 -6.74
CA LEU A 154 11.31 7.00 -7.77
C LEU A 154 12.39 6.96 -8.85
N SER A 155 13.00 8.10 -9.18
CA SER A 155 14.16 8.16 -10.09
C SER A 155 15.34 7.37 -9.54
N LYS A 156 15.61 7.47 -8.23
CA LYS A 156 16.66 6.67 -7.56
C LYS A 156 16.32 5.19 -7.59
N ALA A 157 15.08 4.83 -7.25
CA ALA A 157 14.61 3.45 -7.28
C ALA A 157 14.76 2.83 -8.67
N GLN A 158 14.29 3.53 -9.72
CA GLN A 158 14.38 3.08 -11.10
C GLN A 158 15.83 2.96 -11.58
N TRP A 159 16.69 3.91 -11.22
CA TRP A 159 18.11 3.81 -11.59
C TRP A 159 18.77 2.60 -10.94
N THR A 160 18.48 2.33 -9.66
CA THR A 160 18.99 1.17 -8.94
C THR A 160 18.50 -0.14 -9.55
N THR A 161 17.19 -0.28 -9.82
CA THR A 161 16.66 -1.51 -10.44
C THR A 161 17.20 -1.75 -11.85
N MET A 162 17.42 -0.70 -12.64
CA MET A 162 18.02 -0.81 -13.98
C MET A 162 19.48 -1.25 -13.95
N LYS A 163 20.23 -0.92 -12.89
CA LYS A 163 21.64 -1.31 -12.74
C LYS A 163 21.82 -2.72 -12.18
N THR A 164 20.83 -3.24 -11.47
CA THR A 164 20.86 -4.59 -10.89
C THR A 164 20.36 -5.63 -11.90
N LEU A 165 21.24 -6.52 -12.33
CA LEU A 165 20.85 -7.68 -13.15
C LEU A 165 19.97 -8.64 -12.33
N GLY A 166 18.85 -9.09 -12.90
CA GLY A 166 17.98 -10.07 -12.24
C GLY A 166 17.22 -9.51 -11.02
N CYS A 167 16.82 -8.24 -11.06
CA CYS A 167 15.95 -7.67 -10.01
C CYS A 167 14.67 -8.51 -9.83
N SER A 168 14.26 -8.71 -8.58
CA SER A 168 13.10 -9.56 -8.28
C SER A 168 11.81 -8.98 -8.82
N GLN A 169 10.89 -9.85 -9.23
CA GLN A 169 9.57 -9.47 -9.73
C GLN A 169 8.78 -8.67 -8.69
N VAL A 170 8.93 -9.03 -7.40
CA VAL A 170 8.41 -8.28 -6.23
C VAL A 170 8.82 -6.80 -6.27
N ILE A 171 10.09 -6.50 -6.50
CA ILE A 171 10.58 -5.11 -6.52
C ILE A 171 10.10 -4.39 -7.78
N LEU A 172 10.12 -5.07 -8.94
CA LEU A 172 9.74 -4.48 -10.22
C LEU A 172 8.27 -4.09 -10.27
N HIS A 173 7.36 -4.95 -9.81
CA HIS A 173 5.93 -4.62 -9.81
C HIS A 173 5.63 -3.47 -8.85
N GLN A 174 6.22 -3.45 -7.63
CA GLN A 174 6.05 -2.35 -6.68
C GLN A 174 6.55 -1.02 -7.25
N LEU A 175 7.72 -1.02 -7.89
CA LEU A 175 8.27 0.17 -8.56
C LEU A 175 7.31 0.70 -9.63
N HIS A 176 6.83 -0.19 -10.50
CA HIS A 176 5.92 0.18 -11.57
C HIS A 176 4.55 0.65 -11.05
N ARG A 177 4.04 0.04 -9.99
CA ARG A 177 2.83 0.49 -9.30
C ARG A 177 2.98 1.91 -8.77
N THR A 178 4.05 2.20 -8.05
CA THR A 178 4.26 3.54 -7.48
C THR A 178 4.52 4.59 -8.56
N LEU A 179 5.24 4.25 -9.63
CA LEU A 179 5.38 5.12 -10.82
C LEU A 179 4.05 5.41 -11.49
N GLY A 180 3.20 4.38 -11.69
CA GLY A 180 1.87 4.54 -12.26
C GLY A 180 0.99 5.48 -11.43
N ARG A 181 1.06 5.36 -10.10
CA ARG A 181 0.35 6.26 -9.17
C ARG A 181 0.88 7.71 -9.26
N LEU A 182 2.20 7.93 -9.35
CA LEU A 182 2.79 9.26 -9.54
C LEU A 182 2.33 9.88 -10.87
N TYR A 183 2.36 9.12 -11.96
CA TYR A 183 1.93 9.61 -13.27
C TYR A 183 0.43 9.92 -13.31
N THR A 184 -0.38 9.12 -12.62
CA THR A 184 -1.80 9.39 -12.43
C THR A 184 -2.02 10.69 -11.66
N ALA A 185 -1.25 10.93 -10.60
CA ALA A 185 -1.34 12.17 -9.80
C ALA A 185 -0.88 13.42 -10.57
N THR A 186 0.02 13.26 -11.56
CA THR A 186 0.51 14.35 -12.42
C THR A 186 -0.26 14.51 -13.72
N GLY A 187 -1.35 13.74 -13.94
CA GLY A 187 -2.17 13.81 -15.15
C GLY A 187 -1.55 13.15 -16.40
N ARG A 188 -0.43 12.43 -16.26
CA ARG A 188 0.28 11.75 -17.35
C ARG A 188 -0.32 10.35 -17.57
N TYR A 189 -1.58 10.27 -17.97
CA TYR A 189 -2.36 9.03 -18.00
C TYR A 189 -1.79 7.92 -18.89
N ARG A 190 -1.27 8.25 -20.08
CA ARG A 190 -0.64 7.27 -20.97
C ARG A 190 0.57 6.58 -20.32
N SER A 191 1.41 7.34 -19.63
CA SER A 191 2.55 6.79 -18.89
C SER A 191 2.10 5.98 -17.69
N ALA A 192 1.04 6.43 -17.00
CA ALA A 192 0.45 5.68 -15.89
C ALA A 192 -0.05 4.29 -16.32
N LEU A 193 -0.82 4.22 -17.42
CA LEU A 193 -1.32 2.95 -17.96
C LEU A 193 -0.20 2.00 -18.37
N LEU A 194 0.86 2.51 -18.99
CA LEU A 194 2.04 1.70 -19.33
C LEU A 194 2.68 1.09 -18.07
N HIS A 195 2.84 1.89 -17.02
CA HIS A 195 3.43 1.40 -15.79
C HIS A 195 2.51 0.44 -15.03
N PHE A 196 1.19 0.65 -15.04
CA PHE A 196 0.28 -0.32 -14.46
C PHE A 196 0.23 -1.64 -15.25
N ALA A 197 0.37 -1.60 -16.58
CA ALA A 197 0.50 -2.82 -17.38
C ALA A 197 1.76 -3.62 -17.00
N ASN A 198 2.89 -2.95 -16.78
CA ASN A 198 4.11 -3.60 -16.29
C ASN A 198 3.96 -4.13 -14.86
N ASP A 199 3.27 -3.39 -13.97
CA ASP A 199 2.95 -3.86 -12.62
C ASP A 199 2.15 -5.17 -12.68
N ILE A 200 1.08 -5.22 -13.47
CA ILE A 200 0.28 -6.44 -13.66
C ILE A 200 1.15 -7.59 -14.18
N PHE A 201 1.99 -7.34 -15.18
CA PHE A 201 2.89 -8.35 -15.74
C PHE A 201 3.79 -8.96 -14.65
N HIS A 202 4.58 -8.13 -13.97
CA HIS A 202 5.51 -8.60 -12.94
C HIS A 202 4.80 -9.22 -11.72
N ALA A 203 3.66 -8.64 -11.30
CA ALA A 203 2.86 -9.22 -10.22
C ALA A 203 2.26 -10.58 -10.61
N SER A 204 1.86 -10.75 -11.87
CA SER A 204 1.32 -12.02 -12.37
C SER A 204 2.38 -13.11 -12.50
N GLU A 205 3.62 -12.76 -12.84
CA GLU A 205 4.74 -13.70 -12.87
C GLU A 205 5.09 -14.21 -11.45
N GLU A 206 5.01 -13.35 -10.44
CA GLU A 206 5.37 -13.70 -9.06
C GLU A 206 4.23 -14.38 -8.29
N PHE A 207 3.03 -13.78 -8.31
CA PHE A 207 1.91 -14.18 -7.45
C PHE A 207 0.81 -14.94 -8.22
N GLY A 208 0.91 -15.01 -9.55
CA GLY A 208 -0.11 -15.58 -10.42
C GLY A 208 -1.17 -14.58 -10.87
N LEU A 209 -1.87 -14.94 -11.94
CA LEU A 209 -2.91 -14.12 -12.57
C LEU A 209 -4.10 -13.84 -11.64
N ASN A 210 -4.48 -14.82 -10.82
CA ASN A 210 -5.65 -14.75 -9.92
C ASN A 210 -5.29 -14.21 -8.52
N SER A 211 -4.15 -13.54 -8.35
CA SER A 211 -3.79 -12.98 -7.05
C SER A 211 -4.43 -11.62 -6.81
N VAL A 212 -4.72 -11.31 -5.55
CA VAL A 212 -5.17 -9.96 -5.12
C VAL A 212 -4.14 -8.90 -5.52
N VAL A 213 -2.85 -9.24 -5.51
CA VAL A 213 -1.77 -8.32 -5.90
C VAL A 213 -1.88 -7.95 -7.39
N SER A 214 -2.10 -8.93 -8.27
CA SER A 214 -2.32 -8.70 -9.70
C SER A 214 -3.62 -7.92 -9.96
N ALA A 215 -4.69 -8.27 -9.23
CA ALA A 215 -5.98 -7.57 -9.29
C ALA A 215 -5.87 -6.07 -8.95
N GLY A 216 -5.02 -5.72 -7.98
CA GLY A 216 -4.72 -4.32 -7.62
C GLY A 216 -4.24 -3.47 -8.80
N GLY A 217 -3.46 -4.05 -9.73
CA GLY A 217 -2.99 -3.35 -10.93
C GLY A 217 -4.14 -3.00 -11.89
N TYR A 218 -5.05 -3.94 -12.13
CA TYR A 218 -6.24 -3.70 -12.98
C TYR A 218 -7.16 -2.63 -12.40
N PHE A 219 -7.33 -2.63 -11.07
CA PHE A 219 -8.09 -1.59 -10.38
C PHE A 219 -7.47 -0.19 -10.56
N LEU A 220 -6.14 -0.09 -10.46
CA LEU A 220 -5.45 1.17 -10.68
C LEU A 220 -5.56 1.65 -12.13
N MET A 221 -5.53 0.75 -13.12
CA MET A 221 -5.79 1.09 -14.52
C MET A 221 -7.22 1.60 -14.73
N ALA A 222 -8.21 0.93 -14.14
CA ALA A 222 -9.61 1.34 -14.22
C ALA A 222 -9.80 2.76 -13.65
N ASN A 223 -9.17 3.08 -12.51
CA ASN A 223 -9.21 4.43 -11.93
C ASN A 223 -8.62 5.50 -12.88
N VAL A 224 -7.63 5.16 -13.71
CA VAL A 224 -7.12 6.07 -14.74
C VAL A 224 -8.17 6.29 -15.83
N PHE A 225 -8.85 5.25 -16.30
CA PHE A 225 -9.91 5.38 -17.31
C PHE A 225 -11.14 6.14 -16.81
N VAL A 226 -11.47 6.03 -15.51
CA VAL A 226 -12.48 6.90 -14.88
C VAL A 226 -12.07 8.38 -15.00
N LYS A 227 -10.79 8.69 -14.72
CA LYS A 227 -10.25 10.06 -14.85
C LYS A 227 -10.14 10.55 -16.31
N GLU A 228 -10.04 9.65 -17.27
CA GLU A 228 -10.11 9.96 -18.70
C GLU A 228 -11.54 10.07 -19.25
N GLU A 229 -12.58 9.99 -18.40
CA GLU A 229 -14.00 10.01 -18.80
C GLU A 229 -14.37 8.85 -19.75
N LYS A 230 -13.74 7.69 -19.58
CA LYS A 230 -14.02 6.44 -20.33
C LYS A 230 -14.58 5.35 -19.41
N PRO A 231 -15.80 5.52 -18.87
CA PRO A 231 -16.38 4.63 -17.88
C PRO A 231 -16.57 3.19 -18.39
N ASP A 232 -16.85 3.00 -19.69
CA ASP A 232 -17.07 1.67 -20.27
C ASP A 232 -15.85 0.75 -20.10
N ILE A 233 -14.65 1.29 -20.35
CA ILE A 233 -13.39 0.56 -20.20
C ILE A 233 -13.10 0.31 -18.71
N ALA A 234 -13.39 1.29 -17.86
CA ALA A 234 -13.20 1.15 -16.42
C ALA A 234 -14.09 0.04 -15.84
N ILE A 235 -15.37 -0.03 -16.22
CA ILE A 235 -16.30 -1.09 -15.79
C ILE A 235 -15.79 -2.45 -16.24
N SER A 236 -15.35 -2.59 -17.50
CA SER A 236 -14.78 -3.86 -17.99
C SER A 236 -13.58 -4.32 -17.16
N LEU A 237 -12.69 -3.40 -16.77
CA LEU A 237 -11.52 -3.72 -15.94
C LEU A 237 -11.92 -4.06 -14.51
N TYR A 238 -12.89 -3.35 -13.94
CA TYR A 238 -13.43 -3.66 -12.61
C TYR A 238 -14.08 -5.05 -12.56
N SER A 239 -14.79 -5.46 -13.61
CA SER A 239 -15.33 -6.83 -13.69
C SER A 239 -14.21 -7.88 -13.65
N GLN A 240 -13.06 -7.63 -14.27
CA GLN A 240 -11.90 -8.53 -14.22
C GLN A 240 -11.27 -8.61 -12.82
N VAL A 241 -11.15 -7.48 -12.12
CA VAL A 241 -10.67 -7.42 -10.73
C VAL A 241 -11.49 -8.35 -9.84
N HIS A 242 -12.81 -8.28 -9.97
CA HIS A 242 -13.68 -9.12 -9.15
C HIS A 242 -13.62 -10.60 -9.56
N GLN A 243 -13.57 -10.93 -10.85
CA GLN A 243 -13.46 -12.33 -11.28
C GLN A 243 -12.20 -13.01 -10.73
N HIS A 244 -11.08 -12.28 -10.67
CA HIS A 244 -9.85 -12.77 -10.04
C HIS A 244 -9.99 -12.94 -8.52
N LEU A 245 -10.74 -12.06 -7.86
CA LEU A 245 -10.98 -12.09 -6.42
C LEU A 245 -11.98 -13.18 -5.99
N HIS A 246 -13.00 -13.45 -6.81
CA HIS A 246 -14.04 -14.46 -6.56
C HIS A 246 -13.47 -15.89 -6.45
N LEU A 247 -12.28 -16.15 -7.00
CA LEU A 247 -11.58 -17.43 -6.87
C LEU A 247 -10.73 -17.53 -5.58
N TYR A 248 -10.56 -16.43 -4.86
CA TYR A 248 -9.60 -16.31 -3.75
C TYR A 248 -10.26 -16.41 -2.35
N ASP A 249 -11.60 -16.37 -2.29
CA ASP A 249 -12.39 -16.29 -1.06
C ASP A 249 -12.49 -17.59 -0.23
N ALA A 250 -11.54 -18.51 -0.41
CA ALA A 250 -11.47 -19.72 0.41
C ALA A 250 -10.40 -19.69 1.51
N PHE A 251 -9.35 -18.83 1.46
CA PHE A 251 -8.13 -19.11 2.27
C PHE A 251 -7.24 -17.95 2.79
N THR A 252 -7.65 -16.68 2.86
CA THR A 252 -6.72 -15.65 3.43
C THR A 252 -7.12 -15.04 4.78
N GLN A 253 -6.16 -15.07 5.71
CA GLN A 253 -6.19 -14.53 7.07
C GLN A 253 -5.47 -13.17 7.20
N ASN A 254 -5.29 -12.42 6.09
CA ASN A 254 -4.51 -11.18 6.11
C ASN A 254 -5.43 -9.94 6.09
N GLU A 255 -5.63 -9.33 7.26
CA GLU A 255 -6.49 -8.16 7.47
C GLU A 255 -6.16 -6.99 6.54
N ALA A 256 -4.89 -6.80 6.17
CA ALA A 256 -4.48 -5.71 5.29
C ALA A 256 -4.96 -5.89 3.83
N GLN A 257 -4.97 -7.13 3.33
CA GLN A 257 -5.45 -7.43 1.98
C GLN A 257 -6.98 -7.36 1.92
N LEU A 258 -7.67 -7.76 2.98
CA LEU A 258 -9.12 -7.60 3.11
C LEU A 258 -9.51 -6.11 3.09
N ALA A 259 -8.81 -5.25 3.83
CA ALA A 259 -9.07 -3.81 3.80
C ALA A 259 -8.81 -3.17 2.42
N GLU A 260 -7.78 -3.62 1.70
CA GLU A 260 -7.50 -3.16 0.34
C GLU A 260 -8.62 -3.57 -0.62
N VAL A 261 -9.09 -4.82 -0.52
CA VAL A 261 -10.24 -5.33 -1.27
C VAL A 261 -11.51 -4.54 -0.96
N ASP A 262 -11.83 -4.30 0.31
CA ASP A 262 -12.99 -3.50 0.73
C ASP A 262 -12.94 -2.09 0.12
N GLN A 263 -11.77 -1.46 0.17
CA GLN A 263 -11.58 -0.13 -0.42
C GLN A 263 -11.76 -0.15 -1.94
N MET A 264 -11.18 -1.15 -2.62
CA MET A 264 -11.35 -1.31 -4.07
C MET A 264 -12.83 -1.46 -4.43
N LEU A 265 -13.56 -2.33 -3.72
CA LEU A 265 -14.98 -2.57 -3.96
C LEU A 265 -15.84 -1.33 -3.72
N ASN A 266 -15.53 -0.52 -2.69
CA ASN A 266 -16.24 0.73 -2.44
C ASN A 266 -16.00 1.77 -3.55
N VAL A 267 -14.78 1.88 -4.08
CA VAL A 267 -14.49 2.79 -5.20
C VAL A 267 -15.15 2.31 -6.50
N MET A 268 -15.13 1.00 -6.76
CA MET A 268 -15.84 0.39 -7.89
C MET A 268 -17.34 0.69 -7.83
N LEU A 269 -17.90 0.63 -6.62
CA LEU A 269 -19.30 0.95 -6.35
C LEU A 269 -19.62 2.43 -6.66
N GLU A 270 -18.81 3.37 -6.21
CA GLU A 270 -19.01 4.80 -6.48
C GLU A 270 -18.92 5.10 -7.98
N ALA A 271 -17.93 4.53 -8.67
CA ALA A 271 -17.75 4.70 -10.10
C ALA A 271 -18.96 4.20 -10.91
N GLN A 272 -19.55 3.07 -10.49
CA GLN A 272 -20.75 2.53 -11.11
C GLN A 272 -21.97 3.45 -10.94
N GLN A 273 -22.15 4.02 -9.74
CA GLN A 273 -23.28 4.94 -9.48
C GLN A 273 -23.19 6.23 -10.30
N GLN A 274 -21.97 6.71 -10.59
CA GLN A 274 -21.74 7.89 -11.43
C GLN A 274 -21.90 7.59 -12.93
N GLY A 275 -21.47 6.40 -13.38
CA GLY A 275 -21.62 5.98 -14.79
C GLY A 275 -23.07 5.83 -15.24
N VAL A 276 -23.97 5.37 -14.36
CA VAL A 276 -25.41 5.18 -14.65
C VAL A 276 -26.12 6.51 -14.96
N ASN A 277 -25.61 7.65 -14.48
CA ASN A 277 -26.26 8.94 -14.67
C ASN A 277 -25.87 9.68 -15.95
N THR A 278 -24.86 9.22 -16.71
CA THR A 278 -24.15 10.11 -17.66
C THR A 278 -24.28 9.76 -19.15
N HIS A 279 -24.64 8.54 -19.60
CA HIS A 279 -24.70 8.29 -21.05
C HIS A 279 -25.88 7.46 -21.59
N GLN A 280 -26.55 8.09 -22.56
CA GLN A 280 -27.54 7.57 -23.50
C GLN A 280 -26.89 6.75 -24.64
N SER A 281 -27.56 5.63 -24.95
CA SER A 281 -27.83 5.02 -26.27
C SER A 281 -26.67 4.84 -27.28
N ALA A 282 -26.08 3.64 -27.30
CA ALA A 282 -25.91 2.79 -28.51
C ALA A 282 -25.02 1.53 -28.28
N MET A 283 -24.18 1.49 -27.24
CA MET A 283 -23.35 0.31 -26.86
C MET A 283 -23.85 -0.39 -25.57
N LEU A 284 -25.17 -0.50 -25.43
CA LEU A 284 -25.81 -0.86 -24.16
C LEU A 284 -25.63 -2.34 -23.77
N SER A 285 -25.72 -3.32 -24.69
CA SER A 285 -25.77 -4.73 -24.28
C SER A 285 -24.49 -5.22 -23.58
N HIS A 286 -23.31 -4.96 -24.15
CA HIS A 286 -22.05 -5.44 -23.57
C HIS A 286 -21.67 -4.72 -22.26
N SER A 287 -21.95 -3.41 -22.15
CA SER A 287 -21.72 -2.64 -20.92
C SER A 287 -22.73 -2.99 -19.81
N LEU A 288 -23.98 -3.30 -20.18
CA LEU A 288 -25.02 -3.77 -19.25
C LEU A 288 -24.69 -5.16 -18.71
N GLY A 289 -24.21 -6.09 -19.55
CA GLY A 289 -23.77 -7.41 -19.10
C GLY A 289 -22.61 -7.34 -18.10
N GLN A 290 -21.61 -6.48 -18.34
CA GLN A 290 -20.50 -6.26 -17.40
C GLN A 290 -20.96 -5.58 -16.11
N SER A 291 -21.92 -4.65 -16.19
CA SER A 291 -22.53 -4.00 -15.03
C SER A 291 -23.38 -4.97 -14.19
N ALA A 292 -24.08 -5.90 -14.84
CA ALA A 292 -24.82 -6.97 -14.18
C ALA A 292 -23.87 -7.92 -13.44
N LEU A 293 -22.77 -8.33 -14.09
CA LEU A 293 -21.75 -9.17 -13.50
C LEU A 293 -21.14 -8.48 -12.27
N LEU A 294 -20.68 -7.24 -12.39
CA LEU A 294 -20.10 -6.47 -11.28
C LEU A 294 -21.08 -6.30 -10.10
N SER A 295 -22.35 -6.02 -10.39
CA SER A 295 -23.37 -5.88 -9.35
C SER A 295 -23.68 -7.21 -8.66
N HIS A 296 -23.75 -8.31 -9.41
CA HIS A 296 -23.97 -9.65 -8.86
C HIS A 296 -22.82 -10.06 -7.94
N SER A 297 -21.62 -9.83 -8.42
CA SER A 297 -20.35 -9.96 -7.73
C SER A 297 -20.28 -9.18 -6.42
N LEU A 298 -20.67 -7.90 -6.42
CA LEU A 298 -20.76 -7.09 -5.20
C LEU A 298 -21.81 -7.64 -4.22
N ALA A 299 -22.94 -8.13 -4.73
CA ALA A 299 -23.98 -8.73 -3.89
C ALA A 299 -23.46 -9.97 -3.15
N MET A 300 -22.70 -10.83 -3.83
CA MET A 300 -22.09 -12.03 -3.23
C MET A 300 -21.08 -11.66 -2.14
N PHE A 301 -20.23 -10.67 -2.41
CA PHE A 301 -19.26 -10.19 -1.43
C PHE A 301 -19.94 -9.71 -0.13
N TRP A 302 -20.92 -8.81 -0.23
CA TRP A 302 -21.63 -8.30 0.94
C TRP A 302 -22.42 -9.38 1.68
N PHE A 303 -22.90 -10.39 0.96
CA PHE A 303 -23.52 -11.57 1.57
C PHE A 303 -22.52 -12.34 2.45
N LEU A 304 -21.29 -12.55 1.97
CA LEU A 304 -20.22 -13.19 2.74
C LEU A 304 -19.79 -12.34 3.95
N CYS A 305 -19.73 -11.02 3.79
CA CYS A 305 -19.47 -10.07 4.88
C CYS A 305 -20.63 -9.93 5.89
N ARG A 306 -21.74 -10.67 5.71
CA ARG A 306 -22.96 -10.62 6.52
C ARG A 306 -23.69 -9.27 6.54
N ASP A 307 -23.38 -8.36 5.62
CA ASP A 307 -24.16 -7.15 5.39
C ASP A 307 -25.26 -7.44 4.36
N HIS A 308 -26.33 -8.08 4.84
CA HIS A 308 -27.43 -8.52 3.99
C HIS A 308 -28.19 -7.35 3.34
N SER A 309 -28.14 -6.15 3.93
CA SER A 309 -28.82 -4.96 3.39
C SER A 309 -28.19 -4.51 2.08
N LYS A 310 -26.86 -4.36 2.05
CA LYS A 310 -26.11 -4.02 0.84
C LYS A 310 -26.13 -5.15 -0.18
N ALA A 311 -26.04 -6.40 0.28
CA ALA A 311 -26.14 -7.56 -0.60
C ALA A 311 -27.45 -7.55 -1.41
N LEU A 312 -28.57 -7.18 -0.78
CA LEU A 312 -29.86 -7.08 -1.44
C LEU A 312 -29.92 -5.94 -2.46
N ASP A 313 -29.40 -4.76 -2.11
CA ASP A 313 -29.37 -3.59 -3.01
C ASP A 313 -28.58 -3.88 -4.28
N PHE A 314 -27.43 -4.54 -4.15
CA PHE A 314 -26.62 -4.95 -5.30
C PHE A 314 -27.25 -6.09 -6.09
N GLY A 315 -27.88 -7.05 -5.41
CA GLY A 315 -28.62 -8.12 -6.07
C GLY A 315 -29.72 -7.55 -6.98
N ARG A 316 -30.49 -6.59 -6.47
CA ARG A 316 -31.55 -5.91 -7.25
C ARG A 316 -31.01 -5.15 -8.45
N LYS A 317 -29.92 -4.39 -8.27
CA LYS A 317 -29.23 -3.70 -9.39
C LYS A 317 -28.72 -4.70 -10.44
N ALA A 318 -28.16 -5.83 -10.00
CA ALA A 318 -27.73 -6.89 -10.92
C ALA A 318 -28.90 -7.44 -11.74
N ALA A 319 -30.05 -7.66 -11.10
CA ALA A 319 -31.26 -8.15 -11.76
C ALA A 319 -31.87 -7.12 -12.72
N GLU A 320 -31.71 -5.82 -12.44
CA GLU A 320 -32.10 -4.74 -13.36
C GLU A 320 -31.22 -4.72 -14.61
N PHE A 321 -29.89 -4.74 -14.44
CA PHE A 321 -28.96 -4.76 -15.59
C PHE A 321 -29.09 -6.05 -16.41
N SER A 322 -29.28 -7.20 -15.76
CA SER A 322 -29.46 -8.48 -16.43
C SER A 322 -30.76 -8.52 -17.25
N ARG A 323 -31.87 -7.94 -16.76
CA ARG A 323 -33.13 -7.85 -17.54
C ARG A 323 -33.03 -6.96 -18.77
N GLN A 324 -32.12 -5.98 -18.76
CA GLN A 324 -31.89 -5.07 -19.88
C GLN A 324 -30.91 -5.66 -20.92
N CYS A 325 -30.32 -6.83 -20.66
CA CYS A 325 -29.33 -7.48 -21.49
C CYS A 325 -29.90 -8.78 -22.09
N GLU A 326 -30.16 -8.81 -23.40
CA GLU A 326 -30.83 -9.94 -24.08
C GLU A 326 -29.97 -11.22 -24.20
N GLU A 327 -28.66 -11.16 -23.89
CA GLU A 327 -27.69 -12.23 -24.23
C GLU A 327 -27.20 -13.11 -23.05
N GLN A 328 -27.58 -12.88 -21.78
CA GLN A 328 -27.03 -13.63 -20.62
C GLN A 328 -28.09 -14.33 -19.75
N ASN A 329 -28.67 -15.42 -20.26
CA ASN A 329 -29.60 -16.27 -19.50
C ASN A 329 -28.94 -17.05 -18.33
N SER A 330 -27.62 -17.23 -18.32
CA SER A 330 -26.94 -18.02 -17.28
C SER A 330 -26.73 -17.28 -15.95
N LEU A 331 -26.60 -15.94 -15.99
CA LEU A 331 -26.37 -15.14 -14.77
C LEU A 331 -27.66 -14.82 -14.01
N ALA A 332 -28.78 -14.74 -14.73
CA ALA A 332 -30.09 -14.34 -14.17
C ALA A 332 -30.56 -15.29 -13.06
N GLU A 333 -30.37 -16.61 -13.23
CA GLU A 333 -30.72 -17.60 -12.21
C GLU A 333 -29.86 -17.48 -10.95
N SER A 334 -28.55 -17.25 -11.11
CA SER A 334 -27.61 -17.05 -10.00
C SER A 334 -27.94 -15.77 -9.21
N ILE A 335 -28.23 -14.67 -9.91
CA ILE A 335 -28.67 -13.41 -9.29
C ILE A 335 -29.95 -13.63 -8.48
N GLN A 336 -30.95 -14.29 -9.06
CA GLN A 336 -32.24 -14.50 -8.41
C GLN A 336 -32.12 -15.43 -7.20
N SER A 337 -31.31 -16.48 -7.29
CA SER A 337 -31.02 -17.40 -6.18
C SER A 337 -30.36 -16.67 -5.01
N LEU A 338 -29.36 -15.83 -5.30
CA LEU A 338 -28.69 -15.02 -4.28
C LEU A 338 -29.65 -14.06 -3.59
N ILE A 339 -30.50 -13.34 -4.34
CA ILE A 339 -31.49 -12.43 -3.76
C ILE A 339 -32.42 -13.18 -2.82
N GLN A 340 -32.94 -14.35 -3.23
CA GLN A 340 -33.80 -15.17 -2.40
C GLN A 340 -33.11 -15.63 -1.11
N GLU A 341 -31.83 -16.00 -1.18
CA GLU A 341 -31.09 -16.42 0.01
C GLU A 341 -30.83 -15.26 0.96
N VAL A 342 -30.45 -14.08 0.43
CA VAL A 342 -30.29 -12.85 1.21
C VAL A 342 -31.61 -12.47 1.91
N GLU A 343 -32.74 -12.53 1.20
CA GLU A 343 -34.07 -12.21 1.75
C GLU A 343 -34.47 -13.17 2.88
N LYS A 344 -34.16 -14.47 2.77
CA LYS A 344 -34.36 -15.43 3.87
C LYS A 344 -33.55 -15.03 5.11
N HIS A 345 -32.28 -14.68 4.94
CA HIS A 345 -31.41 -14.28 6.05
C HIS A 345 -31.88 -12.99 6.74
N ILE A 346 -32.38 -12.00 5.98
CA ILE A 346 -32.99 -10.78 6.54
C ILE A 346 -34.26 -11.11 7.32
N THR A 347 -35.12 -11.97 6.77
CA THR A 347 -36.40 -12.35 7.39
C THR A 347 -36.18 -13.11 8.71
N ILE A 348 -35.15 -13.95 8.79
CA ILE A 348 -34.79 -14.70 10.00
C ILE A 348 -34.25 -13.78 11.11
N GLN A 349 -33.51 -12.72 10.76
CA GLN A 349 -33.01 -11.73 11.73
C GLN A 349 -34.10 -10.78 12.26
N GLN A 350 -35.25 -10.69 11.58
CA GLN A 350 -36.39 -9.87 11.98
C GLN A 350 -37.42 -10.62 12.84
N ILE A 351 -37.23 -11.92 13.11
CA ILE A 351 -38.08 -12.64 14.07
C ILE A 351 -37.72 -12.13 15.46
N PRO A 352 -38.64 -11.45 16.19
CA PRO A 352 -38.36 -11.04 17.55
C PRO A 352 -38.09 -12.29 18.37
N THR A 353 -37.00 -12.28 19.14
CA THR A 353 -36.75 -13.29 20.17
C THR A 353 -37.92 -13.24 21.14
N ILE A 354 -38.90 -14.12 20.94
CA ILE A 354 -39.96 -14.34 21.93
C ILE A 354 -39.25 -14.98 23.11
N GLN A 355 -39.04 -14.18 24.16
CA GLN A 355 -38.68 -14.68 25.48
C GLN A 355 -39.74 -15.70 25.91
N GLN A 356 -39.30 -16.94 26.12
CA GLN A 356 -39.90 -17.85 27.08
C GLN A 356 -38.82 -18.37 28.01
#